data_AF-A0A0E4FZV7-F1
#
_entry.id   AF-A0A0E4FZV7-F1
#
_cell.length_a   1.000
_cell.length_b   1.000
_cell.length_c   1.000
_cell.angle_alpha   90.00
_cell.angle_beta   90.00
_cell.angle_gamma   90.00
#
_symmetry.space_group_name_H-M   'P 1'
#
loop_
_entity.id
_entity.type
_entity.pdbx_description
1 polymer ?
#
loop_
_entity_poly.entity_id
_entity_poly.type
_entity_poly.pdbx_seq_one_letter_code
_entity_poly.pdbx_strand_id
1 'polypeptide(L)'
;MSGPIRVVLGPQDDEFDDANKALFLDSEWKISATSDRMGYRLEGPAIKHLHGHNIVSDGTVNGSIQVPGNGSPIALMMDRGTSGGYPKIATVITADVGRLAQTSAGTAFRFKAVSMAEAQDEARKFAQAIRSLPDRLRSADTVALNIEALSDANVAGYAVSAVDAGTWQVTAEP
;
A
#
# COMPACT_ATOMS: atom_id res chain seq x y z
N MET A 1 10.95 4.90 8.29
CA MET A 1 10.00 3.90 8.83
C MET A 1 10.54 2.52 8.52
N SER A 2 11.30 1.91 9.42
CA SER A 2 11.88 0.57 9.20
C SER A 2 11.03 -0.52 9.86
N GLY A 3 11.24 -1.77 9.44
CA GLY A 3 10.58 -2.94 10.00
C GLY A 3 9.69 -3.68 8.99
N PRO A 4 9.21 -4.87 9.35
CA PRO A 4 8.38 -5.69 8.46
C PRO A 4 7.03 -5.02 8.16
N ILE A 5 6.41 -5.47 7.07
CA ILE A 5 5.00 -5.18 6.75
C ILE A 5 4.13 -6.20 7.48
N ARG A 6 3.24 -5.72 8.35
CA ARG A 6 2.40 -6.59 9.18
C ARG A 6 1.20 -7.09 8.40
N VAL A 7 0.89 -8.37 8.56
CA VAL A 7 -0.19 -9.06 7.88
C VAL A 7 -0.99 -9.92 8.86
N VAL A 8 -2.26 -10.11 8.59
CA VAL A 8 -3.07 -11.18 9.19
C VAL A 8 -3.15 -12.32 8.18
N LEU A 9 -2.85 -13.55 8.58
CA LEU A 9 -2.98 -14.72 7.70
C LEU A 9 -4.45 -14.94 7.30
N GLY A 10 -4.65 -15.44 6.09
CA GLY A 10 -5.96 -15.72 5.53
C GLY A 10 -6.56 -14.57 4.72
N PRO A 11 -7.82 -14.72 4.25
CA PRO A 11 -8.81 -15.68 4.75
C PRO A 11 -8.73 -17.11 4.19
N GLN A 12 -7.84 -17.41 3.24
CA GLN A 12 -7.65 -18.76 2.68
C GLN A 12 -6.23 -19.28 2.96
N ASP A 13 -5.71 -19.05 4.17
CA ASP A 13 -4.39 -19.56 4.55
C ASP A 13 -4.39 -21.09 4.76
N ASP A 14 -5.56 -21.71 4.89
CA ASP A 14 -5.79 -23.15 4.85
C ASP A 14 -5.56 -23.79 3.48
N GLU A 15 -5.44 -23.01 2.41
CA GLU A 15 -4.99 -23.48 1.08
C GLU A 15 -3.47 -23.66 0.99
N PHE A 16 -2.73 -23.34 2.06
CA PHE A 16 -1.27 -23.38 2.13
C PHE A 16 -0.81 -24.17 3.37
N ASP A 17 0.17 -25.04 3.21
CA ASP A 17 0.74 -25.75 4.35
C ASP A 17 1.57 -24.82 5.26
N ASP A 18 1.90 -25.30 6.46
CA ASP A 18 2.69 -24.53 7.42
C ASP A 18 4.08 -24.18 6.90
N ALA A 19 4.67 -25.01 6.03
CA ALA A 19 5.97 -24.75 5.43
C ALA A 19 5.90 -23.56 4.45
N ASN A 20 4.83 -23.43 3.67
CA ASN A 20 4.61 -22.33 2.73
C ASN A 20 4.21 -21.04 3.46
N LYS A 21 3.43 -21.14 4.55
CA LYS A 21 3.17 -19.98 5.43
C LYS A 21 4.46 -19.48 6.10
N ALA A 22 5.31 -20.39 6.58
CA ALA A 22 6.62 -20.04 7.12
C ALA A 22 7.53 -19.43 6.03
N LEU A 23 7.60 -20.06 4.84
CA LEU A 23 8.34 -19.53 3.69
C LEU A 23 7.89 -18.11 3.35
N PHE A 24 6.59 -17.85 3.37
CA PHE A 24 6.04 -16.52 3.12
C PHE A 24 6.49 -15.47 4.14
N LEU A 25 6.52 -15.82 5.41
CA LEU A 25 6.87 -14.90 6.51
C LEU A 25 8.39 -14.71 6.68
N ASP A 26 9.18 -15.75 6.47
CA ASP A 26 10.63 -15.75 6.71
C ASP A 26 11.44 -15.24 5.52
N SER A 27 10.84 -15.27 4.32
CA SER A 27 11.49 -14.81 3.09
C SER A 27 11.55 -13.30 2.97
N GLU A 28 12.56 -12.85 2.23
CA GLU A 28 12.64 -11.50 1.71
C GLU A 28 11.86 -11.39 0.39
N TRP A 29 11.11 -10.30 0.26
CA TRP A 29 10.30 -9.97 -0.91
C TRP A 29 10.76 -8.65 -1.51
N LYS A 30 10.63 -8.52 -2.82
CA LYS A 30 10.84 -7.26 -3.55
C LYS A 30 9.62 -6.93 -4.39
N ILE A 31 9.28 -5.65 -4.49
CA ILE A 31 8.23 -5.20 -5.41
C ILE A 31 8.79 -5.23 -6.83
N SER A 32 8.11 -5.95 -7.73
CA SER A 32 8.49 -6.02 -9.14
C SER A 32 8.30 -4.67 -9.83
N ALA A 33 9.16 -4.38 -10.81
CA ALA A 33 9.06 -3.19 -11.65
C ALA A 33 7.77 -3.13 -12.49
N THR A 34 7.07 -4.25 -12.65
CA THR A 34 5.78 -4.35 -13.37
C THR A 34 4.55 -4.13 -12.48
N SER A 35 4.76 -3.64 -11.26
CA SER A 35 3.71 -3.33 -10.30
C SER A 35 3.06 -1.98 -10.58
N ASP A 36 1.77 -1.86 -10.30
CA ASP A 36 0.99 -0.64 -10.50
C ASP A 36 -0.01 -0.42 -9.34
N ARG A 37 -0.95 0.51 -9.52
CA ARG A 37 -1.97 0.82 -8.51
C ARG A 37 -3.04 -0.27 -8.34
N MET A 38 -3.10 -1.26 -9.23
CA MET A 38 -3.99 -2.43 -9.07
C MET A 38 -3.38 -3.45 -8.11
N GLY A 39 -2.08 -3.73 -8.24
CA GLY A 39 -1.43 -4.74 -7.42
C GLY A 39 0.09 -4.74 -7.52
N TYR A 40 0.74 -5.03 -6.40
CA TYR A 40 2.17 -5.18 -6.31
C TYR A 40 2.54 -6.64 -6.46
N ARG A 41 3.21 -6.98 -7.57
CA ARG A 41 3.77 -8.31 -7.80
C ARG A 41 5.03 -8.45 -6.96
N LEU A 42 5.10 -9.52 -6.17
CA LEU A 42 6.19 -9.75 -5.25
C LEU A 42 7.16 -10.77 -5.85
N GLU A 43 8.42 -10.38 -5.94
CA GLU A 43 9.53 -11.23 -6.35
C GLU A 43 10.14 -11.89 -5.11
N GLY A 44 10.23 -13.21 -5.14
CA GLY A 44 10.68 -14.05 -4.02
C GLY A 44 10.44 -15.54 -4.32
N PRO A 45 10.53 -16.41 -3.31
CA PRO A 45 10.28 -17.84 -3.47
C PRO A 45 8.85 -18.13 -3.95
N ALA A 46 8.68 -19.16 -4.78
CA ALA A 46 7.36 -19.59 -5.23
C ALA A 46 6.61 -20.29 -4.09
N ILE A 47 5.44 -19.75 -3.75
CA ILE A 47 4.52 -20.32 -2.76
C ILE A 47 3.66 -21.40 -3.43
N LYS A 48 3.54 -22.56 -2.78
CA LYS A 48 2.79 -23.71 -3.29
C LYS A 48 1.46 -23.86 -2.55
N HIS A 49 0.46 -24.32 -3.29
CA HIS A 49 -0.87 -24.63 -2.77
C HIS A 49 -0.97 -26.09 -2.33
N LEU A 50 -1.83 -26.37 -1.35
CA LEU A 50 -2.17 -27.73 -0.92
C LEU A 50 -3.05 -28.47 -1.93
N HIS A 51 -4.07 -27.79 -2.45
CA HIS A 51 -5.06 -28.40 -3.35
C HIS A 51 -4.90 -27.88 -4.78
N GLY A 52 -5.23 -26.61 -4.99
CA GLY A 52 -5.24 -25.95 -6.29
C GLY A 52 -5.08 -24.44 -6.13
N HIS A 53 -4.82 -23.77 -7.25
CA HIS A 53 -4.54 -22.33 -7.26
C HIS A 53 -5.78 -21.47 -7.58
N ASN A 54 -6.96 -22.09 -7.69
CA ASN A 54 -8.22 -21.40 -7.97
C ASN A 54 -9.23 -21.71 -6.87
N ILE A 55 -9.96 -20.69 -6.46
CA ILE A 55 -11.13 -20.76 -5.57
C ILE A 55 -12.36 -20.24 -6.32
N VAL A 56 -13.55 -20.48 -5.77
CA VAL A 56 -14.73 -19.72 -6.19
C VAL A 56 -14.45 -18.24 -5.98
N SER A 57 -14.77 -17.42 -6.98
CA SER A 57 -14.54 -15.98 -6.92
C SER A 57 -15.09 -15.39 -5.62
N ASP A 58 -14.21 -14.71 -4.89
CA ASP A 58 -14.46 -14.16 -3.56
C ASP A 58 -14.10 -12.67 -3.54
N GLY A 59 -14.64 -11.95 -2.57
CA GLY A 59 -14.35 -10.53 -2.38
C GLY A 59 -12.87 -10.29 -2.08
N THR A 60 -12.35 -9.16 -2.54
CA THR A 60 -10.99 -8.71 -2.22
C THR A 60 -11.01 -7.43 -1.40
N VAL A 61 -10.04 -7.27 -0.51
CA VAL A 61 -9.84 -6.05 0.28
C VAL A 61 -8.47 -5.44 -0.02
N ASN A 62 -8.31 -4.14 0.29
CA ASN A 62 -7.01 -3.49 0.20
C ASN A 62 -6.00 -4.28 1.04
N GLY A 63 -4.84 -4.58 0.45
CA GLY A 63 -3.81 -5.35 1.11
C GLY A 63 -3.99 -6.87 1.07
N SER A 64 -5.07 -7.40 0.50
CA SER A 64 -5.17 -8.86 0.26
C SER A 64 -3.99 -9.33 -0.60
N ILE A 65 -3.37 -10.43 -0.22
CA ILE A 65 -2.21 -11.01 -0.91
C ILE A 65 -2.65 -12.29 -1.59
N GLN A 66 -2.91 -12.21 -2.90
CA GLN A 66 -3.28 -13.35 -3.73
C GLN A 66 -2.05 -14.14 -4.15
N VAL A 67 -2.17 -15.46 -4.22
CA VAL A 67 -1.14 -16.34 -4.81
C VAL A 67 -1.75 -17.03 -6.04
N PRO A 68 -1.42 -16.58 -7.26
CA PRO A 68 -1.81 -17.26 -8.50
C PRO A 68 -1.02 -18.56 -8.72
N GLY A 69 -1.38 -19.33 -9.75
CA GLY A 69 -0.76 -20.65 -10.02
C GLY A 69 0.74 -20.64 -10.35
N ASN A 70 1.35 -19.47 -10.60
CA ASN A 70 2.80 -19.35 -10.72
C ASN A 70 3.52 -19.25 -9.36
N GLY A 71 2.78 -19.17 -8.25
CA GLY A 71 3.30 -19.08 -6.88
C GLY A 71 3.85 -17.72 -6.49
N SER A 72 3.79 -16.70 -7.36
CA SER A 72 4.30 -15.36 -7.09
C SER A 72 3.21 -14.49 -6.47
N PRO A 73 3.32 -14.08 -5.20
CA PRO A 73 2.24 -13.34 -4.54
C PRO A 73 2.00 -11.96 -5.16
N ILE A 74 0.76 -11.50 -5.10
CA ILE A 74 0.31 -10.17 -5.55
C ILE A 74 -0.42 -9.49 -4.40
N ALA A 75 0.17 -8.43 -3.84
CA ALA A 75 -0.50 -7.58 -2.86
C ALA A 75 -1.44 -6.60 -3.57
N LEU A 76 -2.74 -6.75 -3.37
CA LEU A 76 -3.75 -5.96 -4.04
C LEU A 76 -3.85 -4.54 -3.46
N MET A 77 -3.85 -3.55 -4.35
CA MET A 77 -3.75 -2.14 -4.00
C MET A 77 -5.08 -1.40 -4.26
N MET A 78 -5.05 -0.07 -4.26
CA MET A 78 -6.26 0.76 -4.23
C MET A 78 -7.16 0.61 -5.46
N ASP A 79 -6.60 0.29 -6.62
CA ASP A 79 -7.33 0.18 -7.89
C ASP A 79 -7.60 -1.30 -8.27
N ARG A 80 -7.43 -2.23 -7.32
CA ARG A 80 -7.66 -3.68 -7.53
C ARG A 80 -9.11 -3.96 -7.95
N GLY A 81 -9.31 -5.10 -8.62
CA GLY A 81 -10.65 -5.66 -8.83
C GLY A 81 -11.30 -6.07 -7.51
N THR A 82 -12.62 -5.87 -7.37
CA THR A 82 -13.38 -6.13 -6.13
C THR A 82 -13.61 -7.62 -5.84
N SER A 83 -13.42 -8.47 -6.84
CA SER A 83 -13.48 -9.93 -6.72
C SER A 83 -12.29 -10.59 -7.41
N GLY A 84 -11.97 -11.81 -7.02
CA GLY A 84 -10.92 -12.61 -7.66
C GLY A 84 -10.98 -14.08 -7.28
N GLY A 85 -10.44 -14.93 -8.15
CA GLY A 85 -10.47 -16.39 -8.03
C GLY A 85 -9.18 -17.02 -7.47
N TYR A 86 -8.24 -16.23 -6.96
CA TYR A 86 -6.98 -16.76 -6.40
C TYR A 86 -7.02 -16.83 -4.87
N PRO A 87 -6.51 -17.90 -4.24
CA PRO A 87 -6.36 -18.01 -2.79
C PRO A 87 -5.55 -16.84 -2.22
N LYS A 88 -5.99 -16.34 -1.07
CA LYS A 88 -5.36 -15.22 -0.37
C LYS A 88 -4.64 -15.75 0.87
N ILE A 89 -3.30 -15.78 0.83
CA ILE A 89 -2.47 -16.30 1.93
C ILE A 89 -2.50 -15.39 3.16
N ALA A 90 -2.64 -14.07 2.95
CA ALA A 90 -2.67 -13.09 4.02
C ALA A 90 -3.31 -11.76 3.55
N THR A 91 -3.56 -10.87 4.49
CA THR A 91 -3.98 -9.48 4.25
C THR A 91 -3.08 -8.51 5.02
N VAL A 92 -2.50 -7.53 4.33
CA VAL A 92 -1.76 -6.41 4.94
C VAL A 92 -2.70 -5.59 5.82
N ILE A 93 -2.27 -5.30 7.05
CA ILE A 93 -3.11 -4.51 7.97
C ILE A 93 -3.23 -3.06 7.47
N THR A 94 -4.36 -2.42 7.74
CA THR A 94 -4.64 -1.04 7.30
C THR A 94 -3.54 -0.04 7.67
N ALA A 95 -2.95 -0.18 8.86
CA ALA A 95 -1.89 0.70 9.35
C ALA A 95 -0.58 0.61 8.54
N ASP A 96 -0.35 -0.49 7.81
CA ASP A 96 0.87 -0.72 7.05
C ASP A 96 0.69 -0.61 5.52
N VAL A 97 -0.55 -0.53 5.01
CA VAL A 97 -0.80 -0.37 3.56
C VAL A 97 -0.10 0.87 2.99
N GLY A 98 -0.13 1.99 3.71
CA GLY A 98 0.57 3.21 3.30
C GLY A 98 2.09 3.04 3.25
N ARG A 99 2.67 2.26 4.17
CA ARG A 99 4.11 1.95 4.17
C ARG A 99 4.49 1.07 2.98
N LEU A 100 3.67 0.07 2.68
CA LEU A 100 3.87 -0.78 1.50
C LEU A 100 3.80 0.06 0.22
N ALA A 101 2.82 0.95 0.09
CA ALA A 101 2.65 1.82 -1.08
C ALA A 101 3.82 2.81 -1.31
N GLN A 102 4.59 3.12 -0.25
CA GLN A 102 5.78 3.98 -0.33
C GLN A 102 7.08 3.18 -0.55
N THR A 103 7.01 1.85 -0.63
CA THR A 103 8.17 1.01 -0.88
C THR A 103 8.51 1.02 -2.37
N SER A 104 9.75 1.39 -2.71
CA SER A 104 10.19 1.45 -4.12
C SER A 104 10.39 0.06 -4.70
N ALA A 105 10.17 -0.09 -6.01
CA ALA A 105 10.49 -1.32 -6.74
C ALA A 105 11.95 -1.76 -6.48
N GLY A 106 12.15 -3.07 -6.34
CA GLY A 106 13.46 -3.65 -5.99
C GLY A 106 13.88 -3.52 -4.52
N THR A 107 13.17 -2.72 -3.70
CA THR A 107 13.46 -2.63 -2.27
C THR A 107 13.02 -3.89 -1.55
N ALA A 108 13.95 -4.47 -0.81
CA ALA A 108 13.72 -5.65 0.02
C ALA A 108 12.87 -5.32 1.25
N PHE A 109 11.91 -6.18 1.55
CA PHE A 109 11.13 -6.14 2.79
C PHE A 109 10.71 -7.56 3.20
N ARG A 110 10.17 -7.69 4.41
CA ARG A 110 9.61 -8.96 4.92
C ARG A 110 8.23 -8.74 5.49
N PHE A 111 7.47 -9.83 5.57
CA PHE A 111 6.19 -9.84 6.26
C PHE A 111 6.36 -10.23 7.73
N LYS A 112 5.39 -9.83 8.56
CA LYS A 112 5.26 -10.32 9.93
C LYS A 112 3.79 -10.60 10.21
N ALA A 113 3.49 -11.84 10.58
CA ALA A 113 2.15 -12.19 11.02
C ALA A 113 1.83 -11.48 12.35
N VAL A 114 0.62 -10.95 12.44
CA VAL A 114 0.01 -10.42 13.66
C VAL A 114 -1.39 -11.01 13.82
N SER A 115 -1.86 -11.06 15.06
CA SER A 115 -3.24 -11.43 15.35
C SER A 115 -4.23 -10.37 14.86
N MET A 116 -5.49 -10.77 14.68
CA MET A 116 -6.57 -9.84 14.37
C MET A 116 -6.72 -8.74 15.44
N ALA A 117 -6.53 -9.09 16.72
CA ALA A 117 -6.61 -8.14 17.82
C ALA A 117 -5.49 -7.08 17.73
N GLU A 118 -4.24 -7.50 17.51
CA GLU A 118 -3.12 -6.58 17.28
C GLU A 118 -3.36 -5.71 16.05
N ALA A 119 -3.87 -6.27 14.95
CA ALA A 119 -4.19 -5.50 13.75
C ALA A 119 -5.24 -4.41 14.01
N GLN A 120 -6.28 -4.73 14.80
CA GLN A 120 -7.31 -3.76 15.20
C GLN A 120 -6.74 -2.68 16.12
N ASP A 121 -5.88 -3.02 17.07
CA ASP A 121 -5.21 -2.06 17.94
C ASP A 121 -4.34 -1.09 17.16
N GLU A 122 -3.58 -1.59 16.19
CA GLU A 122 -2.76 -0.77 15.30
C GLU A 122 -3.61 0.13 14.40
N ALA A 123 -4.77 -0.34 13.93
CA ALA A 123 -5.72 0.49 13.19
C ALA A 123 -6.29 1.64 14.08
N ARG A 124 -6.61 1.36 15.35
CA ARG A 124 -7.06 2.40 16.30
C ARG A 124 -5.96 3.43 16.57
N LYS A 125 -4.72 2.99 16.81
CA LYS A 125 -3.56 3.88 17.00
C LYS A 125 -3.32 4.75 15.77
N PHE A 126 -3.39 4.17 14.58
CA PHE A 126 -3.23 4.90 13.32
C PHE A 126 -4.32 5.96 13.14
N ALA A 127 -5.58 5.61 13.38
CA ALA A 127 -6.69 6.54 13.31
C ALA A 127 -6.57 7.68 14.34
N GLN A 128 -6.14 7.36 15.57
CA GLN A 128 -5.89 8.35 16.61
C GLN A 128 -4.74 9.29 16.22
N ALA A 129 -3.65 8.77 15.67
CA ALA A 129 -2.52 9.57 15.20
C ALA A 129 -2.97 10.59 14.15
N ILE A 130 -3.76 10.18 13.14
CA ILE A 130 -4.31 11.07 12.12
C ILE A 130 -5.21 12.14 12.76
N ARG A 131 -6.12 11.73 13.65
CA ARG A 131 -7.04 12.66 14.33
C ARG A 131 -6.31 13.70 15.19
N SER A 132 -5.14 13.36 15.73
CA SER A 132 -4.31 14.26 16.55
C SER A 132 -3.45 15.24 15.73
N LEU A 133 -3.40 15.11 14.39
CA LEU A 133 -2.55 15.98 13.56
C LEU A 133 -2.87 17.49 13.70
N PRO A 134 -4.13 17.93 13.78
CA PRO A 134 -4.45 19.34 13.99
C PRO A 134 -3.82 19.92 15.27
N ASP A 135 -3.75 19.14 16.35
CA ASP A 135 -3.18 19.57 17.64
C ASP A 135 -1.66 19.80 17.57
N ARG A 136 -1.02 19.24 16.54
CA ARG A 136 0.42 19.36 16.28
C ARG A 136 0.75 20.54 15.38
N LEU A 137 -0.24 21.21 14.82
CA LEU A 137 -0.02 22.44 14.06
C LEU A 137 0.51 23.52 15.00
N ARG A 138 1.48 24.27 14.51
CA ARG A 138 2.07 25.42 15.18
C ARG A 138 2.08 26.56 14.18
N SER A 139 1.83 27.78 14.65
CA SER A 139 1.96 28.95 13.79
C SER A 139 3.40 29.03 13.28
N ALA A 140 3.56 29.26 11.99
CA ALA A 140 4.87 29.45 11.37
C ALA A 140 5.30 30.92 11.59
N ASP A 141 5.48 31.34 12.84
CA ASP A 141 5.75 32.74 13.20
C ASP A 141 7.14 33.23 12.73
N THR A 142 7.95 32.38 12.12
CA THR A 142 9.35 32.69 11.76
C THR A 142 9.82 32.09 10.43
N VAL A 143 8.91 31.75 9.52
CA VAL A 143 9.29 31.45 8.14
C VAL A 143 8.93 32.67 7.31
N ALA A 144 9.92 33.51 6.98
CA ALA A 144 9.78 34.41 5.84
C ALA A 144 9.67 33.52 4.60
N LEU A 145 8.45 33.09 4.29
CA LEU A 145 8.16 32.34 3.08
C LEU A 145 8.50 33.28 1.93
N ASN A 146 9.58 32.98 1.23
CA ASN A 146 9.94 33.70 0.02
C ASN A 146 8.91 33.30 -1.05
N ILE A 147 7.86 34.11 -1.18
CA ILE A 147 6.74 33.86 -2.07
C ILE A 147 7.20 33.83 -3.53
N GLU A 148 8.19 34.67 -3.90
CA GLU A 148 8.82 34.62 -5.23
C GLU A 148 9.50 33.26 -5.46
N ALA A 149 10.34 32.79 -4.54
CA ALA A 149 11.00 31.49 -4.69
C ALA A 149 10.02 30.30 -4.73
N LEU A 150 8.89 30.38 -4.01
CA LEU A 150 7.84 29.35 -4.06
C LEU A 150 7.05 29.37 -5.38
N SER A 151 6.82 30.56 -5.94
CA SER A 151 6.20 30.75 -7.25
C SER A 151 7.12 30.25 -8.37
N ASP A 152 8.41 30.58 -8.31
CA ASP A 152 9.42 30.17 -9.29
C ASP A 152 9.71 28.66 -9.24
N ALA A 153 9.65 28.07 -8.05
CA ALA A 153 9.83 26.62 -7.87
C ALA A 153 8.65 25.78 -8.38
N ASN A 154 7.56 26.41 -8.85
CA ASN A 154 6.39 25.77 -9.45
C ASN A 154 5.84 24.59 -8.64
N VAL A 155 5.82 24.72 -7.31
CA VAL A 155 5.50 23.62 -6.38
C VAL A 155 4.06 23.10 -6.53
N ALA A 156 3.18 23.88 -7.16
CA ALA A 156 1.77 23.52 -7.37
C ALA A 156 1.21 23.86 -8.77
N GLY A 157 2.03 24.22 -9.76
CA GLY A 157 1.49 24.82 -11.00
C GLY A 157 1.03 26.27 -10.78
N TYR A 158 0.35 26.84 -11.78
CA TYR A 158 -0.36 28.10 -11.65
C TYR A 158 -1.72 27.88 -10.95
N ALA A 159 -2.00 28.63 -9.89
CA ALA A 159 -3.31 28.62 -9.25
C ALA A 159 -4.31 29.42 -10.09
N VAL A 160 -5.40 28.78 -10.53
CA VAL A 160 -6.52 29.45 -11.22
C VAL A 160 -7.66 29.68 -10.24
N SER A 161 -8.23 30.88 -10.24
CA SER A 161 -9.37 31.24 -9.41
C SER A 161 -10.66 30.76 -10.05
N ALA A 162 -11.37 29.83 -9.40
CA ALA A 162 -12.64 29.29 -9.91
C ALA A 162 -13.77 30.31 -10.07
N VAL A 163 -13.59 31.54 -9.59
CA VAL A 163 -14.58 32.63 -9.69
C VAL A 163 -14.08 33.80 -10.55
N ASP A 164 -12.83 33.78 -10.98
CA ASP A 164 -12.26 34.81 -11.84
C ASP A 164 -11.72 34.20 -13.13
N ALA A 165 -12.55 34.27 -14.18
CA ALA A 165 -12.29 33.74 -15.51
C ALA A 165 -11.00 34.29 -16.17
N GLY A 166 -10.50 35.44 -15.73
CA GLY A 166 -9.25 36.03 -16.24
C GLY A 166 -8.01 35.21 -15.88
N THR A 167 -8.10 34.35 -14.86
CA THR A 167 -6.99 33.51 -14.40
C THR A 167 -6.89 32.15 -15.12
N TRP A 168 -7.78 31.86 -16.07
CA TRP A 168 -7.98 30.49 -16.61
C TRP A 168 -7.16 30.22 -17.87
N GLN A 169 -6.49 31.23 -18.41
CA GLN A 169 -5.71 31.09 -19.65
C GLN A 169 -4.23 30.91 -19.35
N VAL A 170 -3.71 29.75 -19.74
CA VAL A 170 -2.27 29.55 -19.90
C VAL A 170 -1.92 30.05 -21.30
N THR A 171 -1.17 31.15 -21.40
CA THR A 171 -0.49 31.49 -22.65
C THR A 171 0.51 30.38 -22.94
N ALA A 172 0.19 29.53 -23.92
CA ALA A 172 1.17 28.64 -24.51
C ALA A 172 2.17 29.53 -25.27
N GLU A 173 3.38 29.68 -24.74
CA GLU A 173 4.49 30.20 -25.53
C GLU A 173 5.01 29.13 -26.51
N PRO A 174 5.48 29.54 -27.70
CA PRO A 174 5.89 28.64 -28.79
C PRO A 174 7.17 27.84 -28.51
#